data_AF-A0A4Y2HC33-F1
#
_entry.id   AF-A0A4Y2HC33-F1
#
_cell.length_a   1.000
_cell.length_b   1.000
_cell.length_c   1.000
_cell.angle_alpha   90.00
_cell.angle_beta   90.00
_cell.angle_gamma   90.00
#
_symmetry.space_group_name_H-M   'P 1'
#
loop_
_entity.id
_entity.type
_entity.pdbx_description
1 polymer ?
#
loop_
_entity_poly.entity_id
_entity_poly.type
_entity_poly.pdbx_seq_one_letter_code
_entity_poly.pdbx_strand_id
1 'polypeptide(L)'
;MYKKLKERLINIFSDSEERRLKKLLQDVELGDKRPSMLLRQMQDLAGNRVGDELLRSLWLQRLPTQMQAILTTSSDDLNKLSIMADKIADVTSGSEICSNHVKTKVPEASTPNDCI
;
A
#
# COMPACT_ATOMS: atom_id res chain seq x y z
N MET A 1 -41.21 -12.24 19.76
CA MET A 1 -40.40 -11.01 19.95
C MET A 1 -38.90 -11.24 19.81
N TYR A 2 -38.31 -12.26 20.45
CA TYR A 2 -36.86 -12.55 20.38
C TYR A 2 -36.29 -12.72 18.95
N LYS A 3 -37.02 -13.42 18.06
CA LYS A 3 -36.58 -13.64 16.67
C LYS A 3 -36.30 -12.33 15.91
N LYS A 4 -37.22 -11.36 15.97
CA LYS A 4 -37.05 -10.06 15.31
C LYS A 4 -35.84 -9.26 15.83
N LEU A 5 -35.58 -9.33 17.13
CA LEU A 5 -34.41 -8.66 17.72
C LEU A 5 -33.11 -9.36 17.29
N LYS A 6 -33.09 -10.69 17.34
CA LYS A 6 -31.97 -11.52 16.87
C LYS A 6 -31.68 -11.28 15.39
N GLU A 7 -32.71 -11.25 14.55
CA GLU A 7 -32.60 -10.97 13.11
C GLU A 7 -32.07 -9.56 12.84
N ARG A 8 -32.56 -8.53 13.56
CA ARG A 8 -32.02 -7.17 13.43
C ARG A 8 -30.56 -7.09 13.83
N LEU A 9 -30.16 -7.74 14.93
CA LEU A 9 -28.77 -7.75 15.37
C LEU A 9 -27.85 -8.42 14.35
N ILE A 10 -28.26 -9.59 13.83
CA ILE A 10 -27.54 -10.29 12.76
C ILE A 10 -27.43 -9.43 11.51
N ASN A 11 -28.50 -8.72 11.14
CA ASN A 11 -28.53 -7.85 9.98
C ASN A 11 -27.59 -6.65 10.12
N ILE A 12 -27.59 -5.99 11.28
CA ILE A 12 -26.68 -4.85 11.56
C ILE A 12 -25.23 -5.33 11.57
N PHE A 13 -24.95 -6.49 12.17
CA PHE A 13 -23.62 -7.06 12.19
C PHE A 13 -23.16 -7.43 10.77
N SER A 14 -24.03 -8.06 9.98
CA SER A 14 -23.75 -8.40 8.58
C SER A 14 -23.48 -7.16 7.72
N ASP A 15 -24.26 -6.10 7.87
CA ASP A 15 -24.05 -4.82 7.17
C ASP A 15 -22.71 -4.17 7.57
N SER A 16 -22.38 -4.14 8.87
CA SER A 16 -21.08 -3.66 9.34
C SER A 16 -19.91 -4.45 8.74
N GLU A 17 -20.05 -5.77 8.66
CA GLU A 17 -19.02 -6.66 8.11
C GLU A 17 -18.86 -6.49 6.60
N GLU A 18 -19.96 -6.34 5.85
CA GLU A 18 -19.90 -6.03 4.42
C GLU A 18 -19.22 -4.68 4.18
N ARG A 19 -19.49 -3.68 5.01
CA ARG A 19 -18.81 -2.38 4.95
C ARG A 19 -17.31 -2.50 5.20
N ARG A 20 -16.88 -3.34 6.16
CA ARG A 20 -15.45 -3.60 6.42
C ARG A 20 -14.77 -4.26 5.23
N LEU A 21 -15.42 -5.25 4.61
CA LEU A 21 -14.92 -5.90 3.41
C LEU A 21 -14.84 -4.94 2.21
N LYS A 22 -15.90 -4.14 1.99
CA LYS A 22 -15.89 -3.09 0.95
C LYS A 22 -14.75 -2.09 1.19
N LYS A 23 -14.54 -1.65 2.43
CA LYS A 23 -13.38 -0.81 2.79
C LYS A 23 -12.05 -1.49 2.50
N LEU A 24 -11.89 -2.75 2.84
CA LEU A 24 -10.67 -3.52 2.53
C LEU A 24 -10.35 -3.52 1.03
N LEU A 25 -11.39 -3.63 0.18
CA LEU A 25 -11.25 -3.69 -1.26
C LEU A 25 -11.10 -2.32 -1.94
N GLN A 26 -11.70 -1.25 -1.39
CA GLN A 26 -11.75 0.06 -2.04
C GLN A 26 -10.89 1.13 -1.38
N ASP A 27 -10.77 1.12 -0.05
CA ASP A 27 -10.32 2.26 0.77
C ASP A 27 -8.92 2.05 1.38
N VAL A 28 -8.36 0.83 1.24
CA VAL A 28 -7.04 0.49 1.79
C VAL A 28 -5.95 0.78 0.76
N GLU A 29 -5.35 1.96 0.87
CA GLU A 29 -4.22 2.39 0.06
C GLU A 29 -2.92 2.36 0.87
N LEU A 30 -1.82 1.98 0.22
CA LEU A 30 -0.48 1.99 0.83
C LEU A 30 -0.05 3.43 1.18
N GLY A 31 -0.42 4.41 0.36
CA GLY A 31 -0.06 5.83 0.55
C GLY A 31 1.45 5.99 0.75
N ASP A 32 1.83 6.45 1.94
CA ASP A 32 3.22 6.58 2.43
C ASP A 32 3.49 5.68 3.66
N LYS A 33 2.60 4.74 3.95
CA LYS A 33 2.67 3.91 5.16
C LYS A 33 3.57 2.70 4.97
N ARG A 34 4.19 2.29 6.08
CA ARG A 34 4.94 1.04 6.14
C ARG A 34 4.07 -0.15 5.69
N PRO A 35 4.59 -1.02 4.81
CA PRO A 35 3.84 -2.16 4.29
C PRO A 35 3.39 -3.13 5.39
N SER A 36 4.08 -3.21 6.54
CA SER A 36 3.58 -3.96 7.71
C SER A 36 2.36 -3.34 8.39
N MET A 37 2.29 -2.01 8.47
CA MET A 37 1.10 -1.33 8.99
C MET A 37 -0.09 -1.55 8.06
N LEU A 38 0.13 -1.48 6.75
CA LEU A 38 -0.90 -1.79 5.77
C LEU A 38 -1.45 -3.20 5.98
N LEU A 39 -0.57 -4.19 6.10
CA LEU A 39 -0.98 -5.58 6.32
C LEU A 39 -1.83 -5.71 7.59
N ARG A 40 -1.39 -5.11 8.70
CA ARG A 40 -2.09 -5.20 9.99
C ARG A 40 -3.48 -4.54 9.93
N GLN A 41 -3.61 -3.42 9.22
CA GLN A 41 -4.90 -2.79 8.96
C GLN A 41 -5.80 -3.70 8.10
N MET A 42 -5.24 -4.35 7.08
CA MET A 42 -5.97 -5.31 6.25
C MET A 42 -6.43 -6.53 7.07
N GLN A 43 -5.61 -7.05 7.99
CA GLN A 43 -5.96 -8.13 8.91
C GLN A 43 -7.11 -7.75 9.85
N ASP A 44 -7.07 -6.53 10.40
CA ASP A 44 -8.14 -6.04 11.29
C ASP A 44 -9.49 -5.94 10.54
N LEU A 45 -9.46 -5.41 9.32
CA LEU A 45 -10.65 -5.27 8.48
C LEU A 45 -11.16 -6.61 7.92
N ALA A 46 -10.25 -7.52 7.57
CA ALA A 46 -10.56 -8.86 7.07
C ALA A 46 -11.19 -9.76 8.15
N GLY A 47 -10.74 -9.61 9.41
CA GLY A 47 -11.12 -10.49 10.49
C GLY A 47 -10.91 -11.97 10.12
N ASN A 48 -11.88 -12.82 10.43
CA ASN A 48 -11.84 -14.26 10.13
C ASN A 48 -12.51 -14.62 8.78
N ARG A 49 -12.76 -13.65 7.89
CA ARG A 49 -13.48 -13.88 6.62
C ARG A 49 -12.57 -14.04 5.41
N VAL A 50 -11.39 -13.43 5.44
CA VAL A 50 -10.42 -13.50 4.34
C VAL A 50 -9.29 -14.41 4.77
N GLY A 51 -9.04 -15.47 4.01
CA GLY A 51 -7.90 -16.35 4.25
C GLY A 51 -6.58 -15.64 3.97
N ASP A 52 -5.51 -16.09 4.63
CA ASP A 52 -4.18 -15.49 4.51
C ASP A 52 -3.69 -15.42 3.05
N GLU A 53 -4.07 -16.39 2.21
CA GLU A 53 -3.70 -16.40 0.78
C GLU A 53 -4.36 -15.27 -0.01
N LEU A 54 -5.67 -15.04 0.18
CA LEU A 54 -6.37 -13.93 -0.45
C LEU A 54 -5.88 -12.59 0.11
N LEU A 55 -5.64 -12.52 1.42
CA LEU A 55 -5.12 -11.34 2.08
C LEU A 55 -3.72 -10.99 1.56
N ARG A 56 -2.87 -12.00 1.35
CA ARG A 56 -1.56 -11.88 0.73
C ARG A 56 -1.67 -11.32 -0.68
N SER A 57 -2.55 -11.88 -1.51
CA SER A 57 -2.75 -11.41 -2.88
C SER A 57 -3.19 -9.95 -2.92
N LEU A 58 -4.21 -9.59 -2.12
CA LEU A 58 -4.71 -8.21 -2.02
C LEU A 58 -3.63 -7.25 -1.51
N TRP A 59 -2.86 -7.66 -0.50
CA TRP A 59 -1.78 -6.84 0.05
C TRP A 59 -0.68 -6.60 -1.00
N LEU A 60 -0.24 -7.65 -1.71
CA LEU A 60 0.73 -7.53 -2.80
C LEU A 60 0.23 -6.58 -3.89
N GLN A 61 -1.04 -6.67 -4.31
CA GLN A 61 -1.63 -5.79 -5.33
C GLN A 61 -1.59 -4.30 -4.93
N ARG A 62 -1.51 -3.98 -3.63
CA ARG A 62 -1.40 -2.62 -3.11
C ARG A 62 0.03 -2.11 -3.00
N LEU A 63 1.04 -2.97 -3.17
CA LEU A 63 2.46 -2.59 -3.12
C LEU A 63 2.97 -2.09 -4.48
N PRO A 64 4.06 -1.30 -4.52
CA PRO A 64 4.73 -0.96 -5.77
C PRO A 64 5.26 -2.21 -6.48
N THR A 65 5.29 -2.21 -7.81
CA THR A 65 5.68 -3.35 -8.65
C THR A 65 7.05 -3.93 -8.28
N GLN A 66 8.02 -3.09 -7.92
CA GLN A 66 9.35 -3.54 -7.50
C GLN A 66 9.29 -4.44 -6.25
N MET A 67 8.48 -4.05 -5.26
CA MET A 67 8.31 -4.81 -4.02
C MET A 67 7.52 -6.10 -4.27
N GLN A 68 6.50 -6.04 -5.14
CA GLN A 68 5.74 -7.22 -5.56
C GLN A 68 6.64 -8.28 -6.20
N ALA A 69 7.52 -7.89 -7.11
CA ALA A 69 8.40 -8.84 -7.82
C ALA A 69 9.30 -9.63 -6.86
N ILE A 70 9.78 -8.98 -5.80
CA ILE A 70 10.62 -9.62 -4.78
C ILE A 70 9.77 -10.54 -3.89
N LEU A 71 8.66 -10.01 -3.34
CA LEU A 71 7.84 -10.73 -2.37
C LEU A 71 7.03 -11.89 -2.97
N THR A 72 6.64 -11.82 -4.24
CA THR A 72 5.87 -12.88 -4.91
C THR A 72 6.64 -14.20 -4.96
N THR A 73 7.97 -14.14 -5.02
CA THR A 73 8.83 -15.34 -5.09
C THR A 73 9.03 -16.03 -3.74
N SER A 74 8.77 -15.35 -2.63
CA SER A 74 8.95 -15.91 -1.29
C SER A 74 7.71 -16.68 -0.84
N SER A 75 7.88 -17.92 -0.40
CA SER A 75 6.78 -18.75 0.15
C SER A 75 6.60 -18.57 1.66
N ASP A 76 7.16 -17.51 2.24
CA ASP A 76 7.11 -17.25 3.67
C ASP A 76 5.72 -16.82 4.16
N ASP A 77 5.55 -16.91 5.49
CA ASP A 77 4.36 -16.45 6.19
C ASP A 77 4.10 -14.96 5.96
N LEU A 78 2.83 -14.56 6.00
CA LEU A 78 2.40 -13.19 5.74
C LEU A 78 3.07 -12.16 6.69
N ASN A 79 3.34 -12.56 7.92
CA ASN A 79 4.08 -11.75 8.90
C ASN A 79 5.58 -11.60 8.57
N LYS A 80 6.21 -12.60 7.94
CA LYS A 80 7.61 -12.49 7.50
C LYS A 80 7.72 -11.64 6.25
N LEU A 81 6.77 -11.79 5.32
CA LEU A 81 6.70 -10.98 4.12
C LEU A 81 6.55 -9.49 4.46
N SER A 82 5.74 -9.14 5.46
CA SER A 82 5.60 -7.74 5.87
C SER A 82 6.88 -7.14 6.43
N ILE A 83 7.65 -7.92 7.19
CA ILE A 83 8.98 -7.50 7.69
C ILE A 83 9.95 -7.34 6.51
N MET A 84 9.92 -8.25 5.52
CA MET A 84 10.74 -8.13 4.32
C MET A 84 10.37 -6.89 3.51
N ALA A 85 9.07 -6.63 3.37
CA ALA A 85 8.54 -5.45 2.70
C ALA A 85 9.00 -4.15 3.39
N ASP A 86 8.99 -4.11 4.73
CA ASP A 86 9.51 -2.95 5.48
C ASP A 86 11.00 -2.71 5.20
N LYS A 87 11.79 -3.79 5.10
CA LYS A 87 13.22 -3.67 4.73
C LYS A 87 13.41 -3.17 3.32
N ILE A 88 12.60 -3.63 2.36
CA ILE A 88 12.63 -3.13 0.98
C ILE A 88 12.25 -1.65 0.98
N ALA A 89 11.21 -1.26 1.72
CA ALA A 89 10.80 0.13 1.85
C ALA A 89 11.94 1.00 2.40
N ASP A 90 12.62 0.56 3.46
CA ASP A 90 13.77 1.26 4.06
C ASP A 90 14.92 1.47 3.07
N VAL A 91 15.24 0.46 2.25
CA VAL A 91 16.27 0.56 1.20
C VAL A 91 15.85 1.54 0.10
N THR A 92 14.57 1.55 -0.28
CA THR A 92 14.05 2.47 -1.30
C THR A 92 13.89 3.91 -0.79
N SER A 93 13.57 4.10 0.49
CA SER A 93 13.43 5.40 1.15
C SER A 93 14.77 5.99 1.59
N GLY A 94 15.74 5.14 1.97
CA GLY A 94 17.12 5.51 2.25
C GLY A 94 17.94 5.83 0.99
N SER A 95 17.34 5.64 -0.19
CA SER A 95 17.83 6.21 -1.43
C SER A 95 17.35 7.64 -1.58
N GLU A 96 17.75 8.50 -0.65
CA GLU A 96 18.24 9.81 -1.04
C GLU A 96 19.47 9.55 -1.93
N ILE A 97 19.23 9.16 -3.19
CA ILE A 97 20.15 9.54 -4.24
C ILE A 97 20.21 11.05 -4.08
N CYS A 98 21.35 11.56 -3.61
CA CYS A 98 21.66 12.98 -3.67
C CYS A 98 21.12 13.47 -5.01
N SER A 99 20.11 14.35 -4.97
CA SER A 99 19.77 15.13 -6.14
C SER A 99 21.01 15.94 -6.45
N ASN A 100 21.90 15.41 -7.27
CA ASN A 100 22.75 16.22 -8.11
C ASN A 100 21.75 16.97 -9.00
N HIS A 101 21.31 18.12 -8.48
CA HIS A 101 20.74 19.20 -9.23
C HIS A 101 21.68 19.42 -10.42
N VAL A 102 21.36 18.79 -11.56
CA VAL A 102 21.85 19.24 -12.84
C VAL A 102 21.23 20.61 -12.98
N LYS A 103 21.96 21.63 -12.52
CA LYS A 103 21.63 22.99 -12.89
C LYS A 103 21.94 23.01 -14.38
N THR A 104 20.91 22.75 -15.17
CA THR A 104 20.89 22.97 -16.61
C THR A 104 21.12 24.46 -16.78
N LYS A 105 22.39 24.85 -16.75
CA LYS A 105 22.83 26.13 -17.29
C LYS A 105 22.60 26.01 -18.78
N VAL A 106 21.44 26.50 -19.21
CA VAL A 106 21.30 27.00 -20.57
C VAL A 106 22.49 27.93 -20.82
N PRO A 107 23.39 27.64 -21.78
CA PRO A 107 24.31 28.67 -22.22
C PRO A 107 23.47 29.68 -23.02
N GLU A 108 23.13 30.78 -22.34
CA GLU A 108 22.67 32.00 -22.97
C GLU A 108 23.82 32.51 -23.87
N ALA A 109 23.74 32.17 -25.15
CA ALA A 109 24.62 32.74 -26.15
C ALA A 109 24.16 34.17 -26.42
N SER A 110 24.85 35.11 -25.79
CA SER A 110 24.77 36.53 -26.10
C SER A 110 25.06 36.73 -27.58
N THR A 111 24.08 37.28 -28.31
CA THR A 111 24.33 37.94 -29.59
C THR A 111 24.64 39.40 -29.27
N PRO A 112 25.82 39.93 -29.63
CA PRO A 112 26.02 41.36 -29.68
C PRO A 112 25.59 41.85 -31.06
N ASN A 113 24.37 42.37 -31.13
CA ASN A 113 23.93 43.27 -32.18
C ASN A 113 24.04 44.70 -31.65
N ASP A 114 25.13 45.39 -31.98
CA ASP A 114 25.15 46.85 -31.94
C ASP A 114 25.53 47.38 -33.32
N CYS A 115 24.56 48.08 -33.89
CA CYS A 115 24.67 48.85 -35.12
C CYS A 115 25.38 50.17 -34.83
N ILE A 116 26.32 50.57 -35.69
CA ILE A 116 26.54 51.95 -36.18
C ILE A 116 27.32 51.85 -37.49
#